data_AF-A6DM37-F1
#
_entry.id   AF-A6DM37-F1
#
_cell.length_a   1.000
_cell.length_b   1.000
_cell.length_c   1.000
_cell.angle_alpha   90.00
_cell.angle_beta   90.00
_cell.angle_gamma   90.00
#
_symmetry.space_group_name_H-M   'P 1'
#
loop_
_entity.id
_entity.type
_entity.pdbx_description
1 polymer ?
#
loop_
_entity_poly.entity_id
_entity_poly.type
_entity_poly.pdbx_seq_one_letter_code
_entity_poly.pdbx_strand_id
1 'polypeptide(L)' 'MEGATVLKVKDYWYVYFDAYMKHRYGAMRTKDFKSWEDVSDKLEVQKGMRHGTVLSTSNEILNGLLKEK' A
#
# COMPACT_ATOMS: atom_id res chain seq x y z
N MET A 1 14.66 5.52 0.27
CA MET A 1 13.26 5.10 0.45
C MET A 1 12.49 6.38 0.71
N GLU A 2 11.60 6.77 -0.20
CA GLU A 2 10.75 7.95 -0.04
C GLU A 2 9.28 7.48 -0.01
N GLY A 3 8.40 8.25 0.64
CA GLY A 3 6.96 7.99 0.60
C GLY A 3 6.47 6.76 1.39
N ALA A 4 7.15 6.40 2.49
CA ALA A 4 6.66 5.32 3.35
C ALA A 4 5.33 5.74 4.00
N THR A 5 4.24 5.02 3.69
CA THR A 5 2.93 5.24 4.33
C THR A 5 2.57 4.04 5.19
N VAL A 6 2.23 4.32 6.46
CA VAL A 6 1.85 3.29 7.43
C VAL A 6 0.34 3.25 7.55
N LEU A 7 -0.24 2.05 7.47
CA LEU A 7 -1.67 1.82 7.66
C LEU A 7 -1.89 0.66 8.63
N LYS A 8 -2.73 0.87 9.65
CA LYS A 8 -3.18 -0.23 10.51
C LYS A 8 -4.47 -0.83 9.94
N VAL A 9 -4.45 -2.12 9.65
CA VAL A 9 -5.62 -2.88 9.19
C VAL A 9 -5.81 -4.08 10.12
N LYS A 10 -6.87 -4.04 10.95
CA LYS A 10 -7.12 -5.01 12.02
C LYS A 10 -5.88 -5.14 12.93
N ASP A 11 -5.28 -6.33 12.99
CA ASP A 11 -4.12 -6.64 13.84
C ASP A 11 -2.78 -6.36 13.17
N TYR A 12 -2.77 -6.00 11.88
CA TYR A 12 -1.55 -5.81 11.11
C TYR A 12 -1.28 -4.32 10.86
N TRP A 13 -0.02 -3.97 10.99
CA TRP A 13 0.55 -2.73 10.47
C TRP A 13 1.14 -3.03 9.09
N TYR A 14 0.73 -2.23 8.11
CA TYR A 14 1.25 -2.28 6.74
C TYR A 14 2.11 -1.05 6.51
N VAL A 15 3.26 -1.25 5.91
CA VAL A 15 4.16 -0.18 5.45
C VAL A 15 4.29 -0.32 3.95
N TYR A 16 3.73 0.65 3.24
CA TYR A 16 3.86 0.79 1.79
C TYR A 16 4.99 1.73 1.49
N PHE A 17 5.85 1.40 0.53
CA PHE A 17 6.97 2.25 0.15
C PHE A 17 7.23 2.18 -1.34
N ASP A 18 7.67 3.29 -1.92
CA ASP A 18 8.13 3.32 -3.30
C ASP A 18 9.51 2.67 -3.38
N ALA A 19 9.60 1.49 -4.01
CA ALA A 19 10.88 0.90 -4.38
C ALA A 19 11.33 1.49 -5.72
N TYR A 20 11.70 2.77 -5.67
CA TYR A 20 12.05 3.62 -6.82
C TYR A 20 13.02 2.95 -7.81
N MET A 21 14.01 2.19 -7.30
CA MET A 21 14.99 1.48 -8.13
C MET A 21 14.43 0.27 -8.91
N LYS A 22 13.25 -0.23 -8.54
CA LYS A 22 12.61 -1.40 -9.14
C LYS A 22 11.31 -1.07 -9.88
N HIS A 23 10.96 0.22 -10.00
CA HIS A 23 9.70 0.70 -10.58
C HIS A 23 8.46 -0.04 -10.02
N ARG A 24 8.51 -0.43 -8.74
CA ARG A 24 7.46 -1.18 -8.07
C ARG A 24 7.19 -0.60 -6.70
N TYR A 25 5.93 -0.63 -6.27
CA TYR A 25 5.61 -0.43 -4.86
C TYR A 25 5.90 -1.71 -4.08
N GLY A 26 6.51 -1.55 -2.90
CA GLY A 26 6.64 -2.62 -1.93
C GLY A 26 5.63 -2.45 -0.80
N ALA A 27 5.22 -3.57 -0.21
CA ALA A 27 4.52 -3.56 1.06
C ALA A 27 5.09 -4.63 1.99
N MET A 28 5.32 -4.23 3.24
CA MET A 28 5.62 -5.15 4.32
C MET A 28 4.57 -5.03 5.40
N ARG A 29 4.31 -6.12 6.12
CA ARG A 29 3.39 -6.09 7.26
C ARG A 29 3.97 -6.75 8.50
N THR A 30 3.50 -6.30 9.66
CA THR A 30 3.88 -6.83 10.96
C THR A 30 2.71 -6.78 11.95
N LYS A 31 2.73 -7.64 12.96
CA LYS A 31 1.84 -7.57 14.14
C LYS A 31 2.54 -6.98 15.37
N ASP A 32 3.85 -7.10 15.44
CA ASP A 32 4.66 -6.92 16.65
C ASP A 32 5.86 -5.98 16.47
N PHE A 33 6.05 -5.42 15.26
CA PHE A 33 7.20 -4.62 14.84
C PHE A 33 8.57 -5.35 14.93
N LYS A 34 8.57 -6.66 15.16
CA LYS A 34 9.77 -7.51 15.23
C LYS A 34 9.85 -8.44 14.03
N SER A 35 8.74 -9.11 13.72
CA SER A 35 8.62 -10.03 12.59
C SER A 35 7.91 -9.34 11.43
N TRP A 36 8.54 -9.36 10.26
CA TRP A 36 8.03 -8.68 9.07
C TRP A 36 7.81 -9.68 7.94
N GLU A 37 6.64 -9.60 7.29
CA GLU A 37 6.29 -10.37 6.10
C GLU A 37 6.29 -9.43 4.88
N ASP A 38 7.02 -9.79 3.83
CA ASP A 38 6.90 -9.13 2.53
C ASP A 38 5.61 -9.58 1.85
N VAL A 39 4.74 -8.62 1.55
CA VAL A 39 3.47 -8.83 0.86
C VAL A 39 3.40 -8.06 -0.45
N SER A 40 4.55 -7.67 -1.00
CA SER A 40 4.65 -6.91 -2.24
C SER A 40 3.99 -7.64 -3.42
N ASP A 41 4.04 -8.98 -3.45
CA ASP A 41 3.42 -9.79 -4.52
C ASP A 41 1.89 -9.77 -4.48
N LYS A 42 1.28 -9.28 -3.39
CA LYS A 42 -0.16 -9.08 -3.26
C LYS A 42 -0.61 -7.68 -3.69
N LEU A 43 0.32 -6.81 -4.08
CA LEU A 43 0.02 -5.47 -4.55
C LEU A 43 -0.18 -5.45 -6.05
N GLU A 44 -1.36 -5.02 -6.46
CA GLU A 44 -1.62 -4.60 -7.83
C GLU A 44 -1.57 -3.07 -7.90
N VAL A 45 -0.53 -2.55 -8.54
CA VAL A 45 -0.40 -1.11 -8.79
C VAL A 45 -0.54 -0.83 -10.28
N GLN A 46 -1.15 0.30 -10.63
CA GLN A 46 -1.29 0.68 -12.02
C GLN A 46 0.08 1.04 -12.61
N LYS A 47 0.31 0.62 -13.85
CA LYS A 47 1.54 0.90 -14.57
C LYS A 47 1.74 2.42 -14.68
N GLY A 48 2.89 2.91 -14.24
CA GLY A 48 3.24 4.33 -14.30
C GLY A 48 2.92 5.13 -13.04
N MET A 49 2.36 4.51 -11.99
CA MET A 49 2.32 5.12 -10.66
C MET A 49 3.75 5.37 -10.16
N ARG A 50 4.02 6.60 -9.71
CA ARG A 50 5.32 7.03 -9.17
C ARG A 50 5.18 7.37 -7.69
N HIS A 51 4.74 8.59 -7.39
CA HIS A 51 4.54 9.07 -6.03
C HIS A 51 3.05 9.01 -5.65
N GLY A 52 2.76 8.54 -4.44
CA GLY A 52 1.40 8.47 -3.92
C GLY A 52 1.37 8.15 -2.43
N THR A 53 0.22 8.38 -1.82
CA THR A 53 -0.06 8.09 -0.41
C THR A 53 -1.15 7.05 -0.33
N VAL A 54 -0.99 6.06 0.55
CA VAL A 54 -2.02 5.06 0.81
C VAL A 54 -2.93 5.55 1.94
N LEU A 55 -4.24 5.61 1.70
CA LEU A 55 -5.23 5.99 2.71
C LEU A 55 -6.34 4.96 2.80
N SER A 56 -6.89 4.79 4.00
CA SER A 56 -8.13 4.02 4.19
C SER A 56 -9.33 4.86 3.78
N THR A 57 -10.27 4.26 3.05
CA THR A 57 -11.54 4.89 2.68
C THR A 57 -12.70 3.91 2.90
N SER A 58 -13.94 4.41 2.87
CA SER A 58 -15.14 3.57 2.93
C SER A 58 -15.39 2.87 1.58
N ASN A 59 -16.09 1.74 1.62
CA ASN A 59 -16.50 1.03 0.40
C ASN A 59 -17.41 1.89 -0.48
N GLU A 60 -18.20 2.80 0.13
CA GLU A 60 -19.06 3.71 -0.61
C GLU A 60 -18.26 4.66 -1.51
N ILE A 61 -17.24 5.32 -0.94
CA ILE A 61 -16.36 6.22 -1.70
C ILE A 61 -15.60 5.43 -2.77
N LEU A 62 -15.04 4.26 -2.41
CA LEU A 62 -14.32 3.41 -3.36
C LEU A 62 -15.20 2.99 -4.55
N ASN A 63 -16.43 2.54 -4.28
CA ASN A 63 -17.37 2.12 -5.32
C ASN A 63 -17.82 3.29 -6.19
N GLY A 64 -17.89 4.51 -5.65
CA GLY A 64 -18.11 5.73 -6.42
C GLY A 64 -16.98 5.96 -7.43
N LEU A 65 -15.73 5.97 -6.97
CA LEU A 65 -14.55 6.20 -7.81
C LEU A 65 -14.37 5.14 -8.91
N LEU A 66 -14.72 3.87 -8.63
CA LEU A 66 -14.59 2.80 -9.62
C LEU A 66 -15.63 2.87 -10.75
N LYS A 67 -16.76 3.55 -10.54
CA LYS A 67 -17.82 3.73 -11.55
C LYS A 67 -17.54 4.86 -12.54
N GLU A 68 -16.64 5.79 -12.21
CA GLU A 68 -16.27 6.93 -13.07
C GLU A 68 -15.22 6.58 -14.15
N LYS A 69 -15.05 5.29 -14.46
CA LYS A 69 -14.11 4.80 -15.48
C LYS A 69 -14.68 4.83 -16.89
#